data_AF-A0A286GAG1-F1
#
_entry.id   AF-A0A286GAG1-F1
#
_cell.length_a   1.000
_cell.length_b   1.000
_cell.length_c   1.000
_cell.angle_alpha   90.00
_cell.angle_beta   90.00
_cell.angle_gamma   90.00
#
_symmetry.space_group_name_H-M   'P 1'
#
loop_
_entity.id
_entity.type
_entity.pdbx_description
1 polymer ?
#
loop_
_entity_poly.entity_id
_entity_poly.type
_entity_poly.pdbx_seq_one_letter_code
_entity_poly.pdbx_strand_id
1 'polypeptide(L)'
;MTNRTLPPEFLDPATGQPNVEALLGAYMDLLETSKGMVRPPGPDADPASVAAFRAALGVPETPDAYQVTAPHALLTPDPTVNARLHGAGFTPQQVQLVYDLAAERILPVLESMASEMDGDRELSRLVEHFGGEERWAEISRQLLAWGKANLPADVLTALSSTADGVVALWRMMQSGEPALGGLEKGAAGPAGEDEIKALMRDPKYWRERDPTVMRKVADGFKRLYPGQA
;
A
#
# COMPACT_ATOMS: atom_id res chain seq x y z
N MET A 1 -23.78 40.47 -31.39
CA MET A 1 -22.74 41.30 -32.03
C MET A 1 -21.98 42.02 -30.92
N THR A 2 -20.76 41.58 -30.61
CA THR A 2 -19.94 42.25 -29.58
C THR A 2 -19.41 43.54 -30.17
N ASN A 3 -19.78 44.68 -29.58
CA ASN A 3 -19.36 46.00 -30.05
C ASN A 3 -17.83 46.12 -29.85
N ARG A 4 -17.05 46.03 -30.92
CA ARG A 4 -15.59 46.17 -30.89
C ARG A 4 -15.23 47.65 -30.99
N THR A 5 -15.20 48.33 -29.86
CA THR A 5 -14.63 49.68 -29.75
C THR A 5 -13.14 49.60 -29.48
N LEU A 6 -12.36 50.47 -30.14
CA LEU A 6 -10.93 50.62 -29.89
C LEU A 6 -10.70 51.19 -28.48
N PRO A 7 -9.89 50.52 -27.64
CA PRO A 7 -9.52 51.05 -26.33
C PRO A 7 -8.82 52.42 -26.43
N PRO A 8 -8.97 53.28 -25.41
CA PRO A 8 -8.44 54.65 -25.43
C PRO A 8 -6.91 54.72 -25.55
N GLU A 9 -6.19 53.69 -25.11
CA GLU A 9 -4.73 53.56 -25.28
C GLU A 9 -4.27 53.45 -26.74
N PHE A 10 -5.18 53.13 -27.67
CA PHE A 10 -4.91 53.04 -29.11
C PHE A 10 -5.46 54.24 -29.90
N LEU A 11 -5.90 55.30 -29.23
CA LEU A 11 -6.34 56.55 -29.84
C LEU A 11 -5.30 57.65 -29.57
N ASP A 12 -5.00 58.44 -30.58
CA ASP A 12 -4.15 59.62 -30.44
C ASP A 12 -4.89 60.68 -29.58
N PRO A 13 -4.31 61.12 -28.45
CA PRO A 13 -4.95 62.06 -27.54
C PRO A 13 -5.19 63.46 -28.15
N ALA A 14 -4.48 63.82 -29.23
CA ALA A 14 -4.63 65.12 -29.89
C ALA A 14 -5.69 65.11 -31.00
N THR A 15 -5.85 63.99 -31.71
CA THR A 15 -6.69 63.91 -32.91
C THR A 15 -7.90 62.98 -32.75
N GLY A 16 -7.91 62.14 -31.71
CA GLY A 16 -8.92 61.10 -31.49
C GLY A 16 -8.89 59.99 -32.54
N GLN A 17 -7.89 59.97 -33.42
CA GLN A 17 -7.74 58.96 -34.47
C GLN A 17 -6.95 57.73 -33.98
N PRO A 18 -7.10 56.56 -34.61
CA PRO A 18 -6.33 55.37 -34.24
C PRO A 18 -4.81 55.61 -34.37
N ASN A 19 -4.08 55.34 -33.30
CA ASN A 19 -2.62 55.33 -33.32
C ASN A 19 -2.13 54.01 -33.93
N VAL A 20 -1.77 54.07 -35.21
CA VAL A 20 -1.34 52.91 -36.01
C VAL A 20 -0.05 52.29 -35.46
N GLU A 21 0.86 53.09 -34.93
CA GLU A 21 2.14 52.61 -34.39
C GLU A 21 1.94 51.83 -33.09
N ALA A 22 1.10 52.34 -32.18
CA ALA A 22 0.74 51.63 -30.95
C ALA A 22 -0.02 50.33 -31.23
N LEU A 23 -0.92 50.32 -32.22
CA LEU A 23 -1.64 49.12 -32.65
C LEU A 23 -0.70 48.07 -33.25
N LEU A 24 0.26 48.50 -34.07
CA LEU A 24 1.24 47.59 -34.67
C LEU A 24 2.15 46.99 -33.60
N GLY A 25 2.63 47.79 -32.64
CA GLY A 25 3.41 47.31 -31.50
C GLY A 25 2.67 46.24 -30.70
N ALA A 26 1.44 46.54 -30.26
CA ALA A 26 0.62 45.60 -29.52
C ALA A 26 0.29 44.32 -30.30
N TYR A 27 0.11 44.41 -31.62
CA TYR A 27 -0.09 43.25 -32.48
C TYR A 27 1.17 42.37 -32.56
N MET A 28 2.35 42.97 -32.69
CA MET A 28 3.62 42.25 -32.75
C MET A 28 3.95 41.59 -31.39
N ASP A 29 3.71 42.28 -30.28
CA ASP A 29 3.86 41.72 -28.93
C ASP A 29 2.89 40.55 -28.69
N LEU A 30 1.64 40.67 -29.15
CA LEU A 30 0.67 39.58 -29.12
C LEU A 30 1.14 38.40 -29.98
N LEU A 31 1.68 38.65 -31.18
CA LEU A 31 2.25 37.60 -32.02
C LEU A 31 3.41 36.91 -31.32
N GLU A 32 4.33 37.64 -30.70
CA GLU A 32 5.44 37.05 -29.94
C GLU A 32 4.94 36.21 -28.76
N THR A 33 3.99 36.71 -27.98
CA THR A 33 3.38 36.00 -26.86
C THR A 33 2.61 34.76 -27.32
N SER A 34 1.96 34.83 -28.49
CA SER A 34 1.13 33.74 -29.02
C SER A 34 1.95 32.56 -29.56
N LYS A 35 3.21 32.76 -29.95
CA LYS A 35 4.09 31.71 -30.49
C LYS A 35 4.30 30.52 -29.55
N GLY A 36 4.09 30.71 -28.24
CA GLY A 36 4.18 29.63 -27.23
C GLY A 36 2.83 29.13 -26.69
N MET A 37 1.70 29.72 -27.09
CA MET A 37 0.40 29.32 -26.57
C MET A 37 -0.15 28.08 -27.29
N VAL A 38 -0.22 26.97 -26.57
CA VAL A 38 -0.98 25.80 -27.00
C VAL A 38 -2.46 26.03 -26.66
N ARG A 39 -3.27 26.33 -27.68
CA ARG A 39 -4.70 26.61 -27.48
C ARG A 39 -5.47 25.29 -27.38
N PRO A 40 -6.24 25.05 -26.31
CA PRO A 40 -7.06 23.85 -26.22
C PRO A 40 -8.12 23.85 -27.32
N PRO A 41 -8.36 22.69 -27.97
CA PRO A 41 -9.39 22.54 -28.97
C PRO A 41 -10.77 22.80 -28.34
N GLY A 42 -11.66 23.45 -29.10
CA GLY A 42 -13.06 23.60 -28.73
C GLY A 42 -13.84 22.27 -28.84
N PRO A 43 -15.10 22.22 -28.38
CA PRO A 43 -15.93 21.01 -28.40
C PRO A 43 -16.17 20.45 -29.81
N ASP A 44 -16.19 21.31 -30.83
CA ASP A 44 -16.40 20.94 -32.24
C ASP A 44 -15.09 20.98 -33.06
N ALA A 45 -13.93 20.92 -32.40
CA ALA A 45 -12.64 20.90 -33.09
C ALA A 45 -12.51 19.65 -33.96
N ASP A 46 -11.89 19.82 -35.12
CA ASP A 46 -11.60 18.69 -36.00
C ASP A 46 -10.57 17.73 -35.35
N PRO A 47 -10.56 16.44 -35.75
CA PRO A 47 -9.64 15.46 -35.17
C PRO A 47 -8.15 15.82 -35.30
N ALA A 48 -7.74 16.54 -36.34
CA ALA A 48 -6.35 16.92 -36.53
C ALA A 48 -5.93 18.01 -35.53
N SER A 49 -6.80 18.98 -35.25
CA SER A 49 -6.58 19.98 -34.20
C SER A 49 -6.46 19.34 -32.81
N VAL A 50 -7.31 18.35 -32.49
CA VAL A 50 -7.24 17.60 -31.22
C VAL A 50 -5.93 16.80 -31.13
N ALA A 51 -5.54 16.12 -32.22
CA ALA A 51 -4.30 15.35 -32.27
C ALA A 51 -3.06 16.25 -32.10
N ALA A 52 -3.02 17.41 -32.77
CA ALA A 52 -1.94 18.38 -32.65
C ALA A 52 -1.80 18.92 -31.21
N PHE A 53 -2.93 19.21 -30.56
CA PHE A 53 -2.95 19.61 -29.16
C PHE A 53 -2.42 18.52 -28.23
N ARG A 54 -2.87 17.27 -28.40
CA ARG A 54 -2.38 16.12 -27.62
C ARG A 54 -0.89 15.89 -27.82
N ALA A 55 -0.40 15.97 -29.05
CA ALA A 55 1.02 15.88 -29.36
C ALA A 55 1.82 17.01 -28.68
N ALA A 56 1.30 18.24 -28.68
CA ALA A 56 1.92 19.37 -28.00
C ALA A 56 1.99 19.19 -26.47
N LEU A 57 1.06 18.45 -25.87
CA LEU A 57 1.10 18.05 -24.45
C LEU A 57 2.05 16.87 -24.18
N GLY A 58 2.61 16.23 -25.21
CA GLY A 58 3.46 15.05 -25.07
C GLY A 58 2.70 13.73 -24.92
N VAL A 59 1.43 13.68 -25.32
CA VAL A 59 0.69 12.43 -25.45
C VAL A 59 1.27 11.64 -26.62
N PRO A 60 1.60 10.35 -26.45
CA PRO A 60 2.16 9.55 -27.55
C PRO A 60 1.13 9.29 -28.66
N GLU A 61 1.61 8.91 -29.84
CA GLU A 61 0.75 8.58 -30.98
C GLU A 61 -0.14 7.36 -30.73
N THR A 62 0.39 6.36 -30.01
CA THR A 62 -0.31 5.12 -29.71
C THR A 62 -0.32 4.83 -28.21
N PRO A 63 -1.33 4.11 -27.69
CA PRO A 63 -1.39 3.71 -26.28
C PRO A 63 -0.24 2.77 -25.88
N ASP A 64 0.28 1.99 -26.81
CA ASP A 64 1.37 1.04 -26.55
C ASP A 64 2.73 1.71 -26.32
N ALA A 65 2.85 3.00 -26.64
CA ALA A 65 4.05 3.77 -26.42
C ALA A 65 4.20 4.29 -24.98
N TYR A 66 3.22 4.06 -24.10
CA TYR A 66 3.38 4.35 -22.67
C TYR A 66 4.39 3.39 -22.04
N GLN A 67 5.47 3.95 -21.49
CA GLN A 67 6.46 3.22 -20.71
C GLN A 67 6.10 3.33 -19.22
N VAL A 68 5.16 2.49 -18.77
CA VAL A 68 4.72 2.46 -17.37
C VAL A 68 5.64 1.54 -16.58
N THR A 69 6.22 2.06 -15.50
CA THR A 69 6.93 1.26 -14.50
C THR A 69 5.91 0.65 -13.55
N ALA A 70 5.86 -0.67 -13.47
CA ALA A 70 4.94 -1.37 -12.57
C ALA A 70 5.29 -1.05 -11.11
N PRO A 71 4.39 -0.42 -10.32
CA PRO A 71 4.68 -0.09 -8.92
C PRO A 71 4.66 -1.31 -8.00
N HIS A 72 3.99 -2.40 -8.42
CA HIS A 72 3.90 -3.64 -7.66
C HIS A 72 3.63 -4.84 -8.56
N ALA A 73 4.01 -6.05 -8.14
CA ALA A 73 3.84 -7.28 -8.94
C ALA A 73 2.38 -7.60 -9.29
N LEU A 74 1.42 -7.17 -8.46
CA LEU A 74 -0.02 -7.33 -8.70
C LEU A 74 -0.62 -6.21 -9.57
N LEU A 75 0.13 -5.14 -9.82
CA LEU A 75 -0.31 -3.96 -10.57
C LEU A 75 0.63 -3.74 -11.76
N THR A 76 0.41 -4.55 -12.80
CA THR A 76 1.16 -4.45 -14.05
C THR A 76 0.46 -3.53 -15.04
N PRO A 77 1.20 -2.93 -15.99
CA PRO A 77 0.60 -2.19 -17.10
C PRO A 77 -0.41 -3.07 -17.85
N ASP A 78 -1.56 -2.49 -18.18
CA ASP A 78 -2.67 -3.16 -18.83
C ASP A 78 -2.99 -2.42 -20.15
N PRO A 79 -2.91 -3.10 -21.32
CA PRO A 79 -3.17 -2.48 -22.61
C PRO A 79 -4.55 -1.84 -22.74
N THR A 80 -5.58 -2.44 -22.12
CA THR A 80 -6.96 -1.93 -22.15
C THR A 80 -7.07 -0.64 -21.33
N VAL A 81 -6.41 -0.59 -20.17
CA VAL A 81 -6.37 0.63 -19.35
C VAL A 81 -5.60 1.73 -20.08
N ASN A 82 -4.43 1.42 -20.63
CA ASN A 82 -3.62 2.34 -21.41
C ASN A 82 -4.35 2.90 -22.64
N ALA A 83 -5.11 2.06 -23.34
CA ALA A 83 -5.96 2.49 -24.45
C ALA A 83 -7.03 3.51 -24.03
N ARG A 84 -7.66 3.31 -22.86
CA ARG A 84 -8.64 4.27 -22.32
C ARG A 84 -8.00 5.58 -21.90
N LEU A 85 -6.85 5.52 -21.23
CA LEU A 85 -6.11 6.72 -20.81
C LEU A 85 -5.58 7.52 -22.02
N HIS A 86 -5.10 6.83 -23.07
CA HIS A 86 -4.75 7.42 -24.35
C HIS A 86 -5.94 8.09 -25.04
N GLY A 87 -7.09 7.40 -25.09
CA GLY A 87 -8.33 7.96 -25.60
C GLY A 87 -8.74 9.25 -24.88
N ALA A 88 -8.46 9.34 -23.58
CA ALA A 88 -8.67 10.53 -22.76
C ALA A 88 -7.58 11.61 -22.90
N GLY A 89 -6.49 11.35 -23.62
CA GLY A 89 -5.40 12.30 -23.87
C GLY A 89 -4.46 12.47 -22.69
N PHE A 90 -4.29 11.43 -21.85
CA PHE A 90 -3.35 11.48 -20.73
C PHE A 90 -1.90 11.53 -21.23
N THR A 91 -1.04 12.29 -20.55
CA THR A 91 0.40 12.26 -20.81
C THR A 91 1.04 11.04 -20.15
N PRO A 92 2.26 10.62 -20.56
CA PRO A 92 2.95 9.49 -19.93
C PRO A 92 3.10 9.65 -18.40
N GLN A 93 3.36 10.86 -17.91
CA GLN A 93 3.43 11.15 -16.48
C GLN A 93 2.09 10.97 -15.77
N GLN A 94 0.99 11.40 -16.40
CA GLN A 94 -0.35 11.20 -15.85
C GLN A 94 -0.73 9.72 -15.84
N VAL A 95 -0.34 8.96 -16.86
CA VAL A 95 -0.55 7.50 -16.89
C VAL A 95 0.22 6.84 -15.75
N GLN A 96 1.51 7.15 -15.57
CA GLN A 96 2.30 6.62 -14.45
C GLN A 96 1.64 6.93 -13.11
N LEU A 97 1.20 8.17 -12.90
CA LEU A 97 0.52 8.60 -11.67
C LEU A 97 -0.74 7.77 -11.37
N VAL A 98 -1.52 7.38 -12.39
CA VAL A 98 -2.70 6.53 -12.19
C VAL A 98 -2.31 5.16 -11.62
N TYR A 99 -1.24 4.56 -12.14
CA TYR A 99 -0.72 3.29 -11.63
C TYR A 99 -0.15 3.43 -10.22
N ASP A 100 0.61 4.50 -9.96
CA ASP A 100 1.16 4.78 -8.63
C ASP A 100 0.05 4.95 -7.59
N LEU A 101 -0.98 5.75 -7.90
CA LEU A 101 -2.15 5.93 -7.04
C LEU A 101 -2.92 4.64 -6.82
N ALA A 102 -3.02 3.77 -7.84
CA ALA A 102 -3.62 2.46 -7.68
C ALA A 102 -2.83 1.62 -6.65
N ALA A 103 -1.50 1.64 -6.70
CA ALA A 103 -0.68 0.97 -5.69
C ALA A 103 -0.89 1.55 -4.29
N GLU A 104 -0.87 2.86 -4.16
CA GLU A 104 -1.00 3.53 -2.86
C GLU A 104 -2.37 3.36 -2.19
N ARG A 105 -3.43 3.09 -2.96
CA ARG A 105 -4.81 3.01 -2.46
C ARG A 105 -5.37 1.60 -2.44
N ILE A 106 -5.04 0.77 -3.43
CA ILE A 106 -5.61 -0.58 -3.59
C ILE A 106 -4.80 -1.59 -2.77
N LEU A 107 -3.47 -1.52 -2.78
CA LEU A 107 -2.65 -2.52 -2.07
C LEU A 107 -2.95 -2.59 -0.57
N PRO A 108 -3.07 -1.47 0.18
CA PRO A 108 -3.40 -1.55 1.60
C PRO A 108 -4.76 -2.21 1.88
N VAL A 109 -5.74 -2.00 0.99
CA VAL A 109 -7.06 -2.64 1.11
C VAL A 109 -6.95 -4.14 0.87
N LEU A 110 -6.21 -4.56 -0.17
CA LEU A 110 -5.95 -5.98 -0.44
C LEU A 110 -5.21 -6.66 0.71
N GLU A 111 -4.20 -6.00 1.29
CA GLU A 111 -3.46 -6.50 2.45
C GLU A 111 -4.36 -6.66 3.67
N SER A 112 -5.23 -5.68 3.95
CA SER A 112 -6.22 -5.78 5.05
C SER A 112 -7.16 -6.97 4.85
N MET A 113 -7.71 -7.12 3.64
CA MET A 113 -8.61 -8.24 3.31
C MET A 113 -7.92 -9.59 3.44
N ALA A 114 -6.68 -9.70 2.95
CA ALA A 114 -5.89 -10.93 3.08
C ALA A 114 -5.63 -11.27 4.56
N SER A 115 -5.28 -10.27 5.38
CA SER A 115 -5.07 -10.45 6.82
C SER A 115 -6.34 -10.90 7.55
N GLU A 116 -7.51 -10.38 7.18
CA GLU A 116 -8.80 -10.80 7.74
C GLU A 116 -9.11 -12.27 7.37
N MET A 117 -8.93 -12.62 6.10
CA MET A 117 -9.14 -14.00 5.62
C MET A 117 -8.20 -15.01 6.28
N ASP A 118 -6.93 -14.64 6.50
CA ASP A 118 -5.98 -15.47 7.22
C ASP A 118 -6.43 -15.64 8.68
N GLY A 119 -6.90 -14.59 9.35
CA GLY A 119 -7.45 -14.66 10.70
C GLY A 119 -8.63 -15.62 10.83
N ASP A 120 -9.60 -15.53 9.91
CA ASP A 120 -10.77 -16.43 9.87
C ASP A 120 -10.36 -17.89 9.63
N ARG A 121 -9.35 -18.12 8.79
CA ARG A 121 -8.81 -19.45 8.51
C ARG A 121 -8.11 -20.03 9.74
N GLU A 122 -7.29 -19.25 10.42
CA GLU A 122 -6.60 -19.67 11.64
C GLU A 122 -7.61 -19.96 12.76
N LEU A 123 -8.66 -19.15 12.91
CA LEU A 123 -9.74 -19.41 13.85
C LEU A 123 -10.50 -20.70 13.52
N SER A 124 -10.86 -20.90 12.25
CA SER A 124 -11.56 -22.11 11.79
C SER A 124 -10.75 -23.38 12.09
N ARG A 125 -9.44 -23.33 11.87
CA ARG A 125 -8.52 -24.42 12.22
C ARG A 125 -8.52 -24.72 13.72
N LEU A 126 -8.55 -23.70 14.56
CA LEU A 126 -8.60 -23.87 16.02
C LEU A 126 -9.94 -24.47 16.47
N VAL A 127 -11.06 -23.98 15.91
CA VAL A 127 -12.39 -24.52 16.17
C VAL A 127 -12.45 -26.01 15.79
N GLU A 128 -11.97 -26.36 14.60
CA GLU A 128 -11.90 -27.76 14.15
C GLU A 128 -10.98 -28.60 15.05
N HIS A 129 -9.76 -28.11 15.31
CA HIS A 129 -8.76 -28.81 16.12
C HIS A 129 -9.25 -29.12 17.55
N PHE A 130 -9.94 -28.16 18.18
CA PHE A 130 -10.44 -28.30 19.54
C PHE A 130 -11.84 -28.92 19.63
N GLY A 131 -12.44 -29.31 18.50
CA GLY A 131 -13.68 -30.09 18.47
C GLY A 131 -14.96 -29.27 18.57
N GLY A 132 -14.96 -28.04 18.05
CA GLY A 132 -16.14 -27.18 17.93
C GLY A 132 -16.05 -25.88 18.72
N GLU A 133 -16.95 -24.94 18.41
CA GLU A 133 -16.92 -23.57 18.93
C GLU A 133 -17.05 -23.50 20.46
N GLU A 134 -17.92 -24.32 21.07
CA GLU A 134 -18.10 -24.34 22.52
C GLU A 134 -16.81 -24.75 23.25
N ARG A 135 -16.13 -25.76 22.73
CA ARG A 135 -14.90 -26.31 23.33
C ARG A 135 -13.73 -25.35 23.12
N TRP A 136 -13.65 -24.72 21.95
CA TRP A 136 -12.69 -23.66 21.69
C TRP A 136 -12.92 -22.43 22.59
N ALA A 137 -14.16 -22.01 22.81
CA ALA A 137 -14.49 -20.87 23.68
C ALA A 137 -14.03 -21.11 25.13
N GLU A 138 -14.13 -22.34 25.63
CA GLU A 138 -13.62 -22.69 26.95
C GLU A 138 -12.08 -22.73 26.99
N ILE A 139 -11.46 -23.41 26.03
CA ILE A 139 -10.00 -23.56 25.96
C ILE A 139 -9.30 -22.21 25.77
N SER A 140 -9.82 -21.35 24.90
CA SER A 140 -9.25 -20.01 24.65
C SER A 140 -9.22 -19.13 25.92
N ARG A 141 -10.26 -19.18 26.76
CA ARG A 141 -10.28 -18.47 28.05
C ARG A 141 -9.21 -18.99 29.01
N GLN A 142 -9.07 -20.32 29.10
CA GLN A 142 -8.07 -20.95 29.96
C GLN A 142 -6.64 -20.61 29.48
N LEU A 143 -6.40 -20.66 28.17
CA LEU A 143 -5.13 -20.30 27.57
C LEU A 143 -4.76 -18.84 27.80
N LEU A 144 -5.73 -17.92 27.68
CA LEU A 144 -5.48 -16.50 27.92
C LEU A 144 -5.14 -16.23 29.40
N ALA A 145 -5.85 -16.87 30.32
CA ALA A 145 -5.60 -16.74 31.76
C ALA A 145 -4.22 -17.31 32.14
N TRP A 146 -3.91 -18.52 31.66
CA TRP A 146 -2.61 -19.16 31.88
C TRP A 146 -1.47 -18.35 31.24
N GLY A 147 -1.64 -17.92 29.99
CA GLY A 147 -0.65 -17.14 29.26
C GLY A 147 -0.33 -15.82 29.95
N LYS A 148 -1.33 -15.07 30.43
CA LYS A 148 -1.12 -13.83 31.20
C LYS A 148 -0.39 -14.06 32.52
N ALA A 149 -0.58 -15.22 33.15
CA ALA A 149 0.05 -15.54 34.42
C ALA A 149 1.50 -16.05 34.26
N ASN A 150 1.83 -16.66 33.12
CA ASN A 150 3.10 -17.40 32.96
C ASN A 150 4.03 -16.84 31.88
N LEU A 151 3.55 -15.96 30.99
CA LEU A 151 4.31 -15.43 29.85
C LEU A 151 4.33 -13.88 29.85
N PRO A 152 5.43 -13.27 29.37
CA PRO A 152 5.42 -11.85 29.02
C PRO A 152 4.34 -11.52 28.00
N ALA A 153 3.75 -10.32 28.10
CA ALA A 153 2.65 -9.89 27.22
C ALA A 153 3.02 -10.00 25.72
N ASP A 154 4.22 -9.58 25.35
CA ASP A 154 4.67 -9.60 23.95
C ASP A 154 4.83 -11.03 23.41
N VAL A 155 5.27 -11.99 24.25
CA VAL A 155 5.37 -13.41 23.90
C VAL A 155 3.99 -14.03 23.73
N LEU A 156 3.07 -13.72 24.65
CA LEU A 156 1.69 -14.20 24.58
C LEU A 156 1.02 -13.72 23.28
N THR A 157 1.16 -12.44 22.95
CA THR A 157 0.63 -11.87 21.71
C THR A 157 1.21 -12.55 20.48
N ALA A 158 2.52 -12.80 20.45
CA ALA A 158 3.18 -13.48 19.33
C ALA A 158 2.73 -14.94 19.17
N LEU A 159 2.51 -15.68 20.26
CA LEU A 159 2.02 -17.07 20.20
C LEU A 159 0.53 -17.14 19.87
N SER A 160 -0.27 -16.15 20.28
CA SER A 160 -1.72 -16.14 20.02
C SER A 160 -2.10 -15.68 18.62
N SER A 161 -1.16 -15.24 17.78
CA SER A 161 -1.45 -14.69 16.46
C SER A 161 -1.61 -15.75 15.36
N THR A 162 -1.33 -17.02 15.65
CA THR A 162 -1.42 -18.14 14.70
C THR A 162 -1.97 -19.38 15.39
N ALA A 163 -2.66 -20.26 14.63
CA ALA A 163 -3.24 -21.48 15.17
C ALA A 163 -2.18 -22.41 15.75
N ASP A 164 -1.06 -22.60 15.04
CA ASP A 164 0.08 -23.40 15.51
C ASP A 164 0.63 -22.87 16.84
N GLY A 165 0.73 -21.54 17.00
CA GLY A 165 1.18 -20.91 18.23
C GLY A 165 0.21 -21.11 19.40
N VAL A 166 -1.11 -21.06 19.14
CA VAL A 166 -2.13 -21.38 20.15
C VAL A 166 -2.07 -22.87 20.54
N VAL A 167 -1.86 -23.78 19.60
CA VAL A 167 -1.69 -25.21 19.90
C VAL A 167 -0.42 -25.45 20.73
N ALA A 168 0.68 -24.76 20.42
CA ALA A 168 1.89 -24.80 21.24
C ALA A 168 1.63 -24.26 22.65
N LEU A 169 0.92 -23.14 22.78
CA LEU A 169 0.48 -22.58 24.07
C LEU A 169 -0.34 -23.58 24.87
N TRP A 170 -1.24 -24.30 24.20
CA TRP A 170 -2.05 -25.34 24.83
C TRP A 170 -1.24 -26.53 25.32
N ARG A 171 -0.26 -26.98 24.53
CA ARG A 171 0.67 -28.05 24.95
C ARG A 171 1.48 -27.62 26.17
N MET A 172 2.01 -26.40 26.20
CA MET A 172 2.76 -25.89 27.36
C MET A 172 1.88 -25.88 28.62
N MET A 173 0.63 -25.44 28.51
CA MET A 173 -0.34 -25.47 29.61
C MET A 173 -0.64 -26.90 30.10
N GLN A 174 -0.82 -27.87 29.19
CA GLN A 174 -1.11 -29.28 29.52
C GLN A 174 0.09 -30.04 30.11
N SER A 175 1.30 -29.68 29.69
CA SER A 175 2.53 -30.34 30.14
C SER A 175 2.85 -30.06 31.62
N GLY A 176 2.15 -29.09 32.23
CA GLY A 176 2.37 -28.71 33.62
C GLY A 176 3.75 -28.15 33.89
N GLU A 177 4.51 -27.76 32.86
CA GLU A 177 5.81 -27.13 33.06
C GLU A 177 5.59 -25.77 33.75
N PRO A 178 6.18 -25.57 34.94
CA PRO A 178 5.98 -24.35 35.69
C PRO A 178 6.57 -23.18 34.92
N ALA A 179 5.92 -22.03 35.06
CA ALA A 179 6.35 -20.68 34.73
C ALA A 179 7.83 -20.56 34.33
N LEU A 180 8.10 -19.81 33.26
CA LEU A 180 9.44 -19.32 32.88
C LEU A 180 10.17 -18.51 33.99
N GLY A 181 9.62 -18.43 35.20
CA GLY A 181 10.17 -17.81 36.39
C GLY A 181 10.80 -18.74 37.43
N GLY A 182 10.89 -20.06 37.24
CA GLY A 182 11.57 -20.90 38.25
C GLY A 182 11.86 -22.33 37.83
N LEU A 183 13.05 -22.59 37.29
CA LEU A 183 13.60 -23.93 37.16
C LEU A 183 15.10 -23.91 37.52
N GLU A 184 15.38 -24.25 38.79
CA GLU A 184 16.65 -24.90 39.13
C GLU A 184 16.68 -26.29 38.49
N LYS A 185 17.82 -26.61 37.88
CA LYS A 185 18.36 -27.92 37.49
C LYS A 185 17.35 -29.04 37.19
N GLY A 186 17.20 -29.32 35.90
CA GLY A 186 17.22 -30.70 35.40
C GLY A 186 16.07 -31.09 34.48
N ALA A 187 16.23 -30.80 33.19
CA ALA A 187 15.89 -31.70 32.09
C ALA A 187 16.45 -31.04 30.82
N ALA A 188 17.41 -31.69 30.16
CA ALA A 188 17.87 -31.24 28.85
C ALA A 188 16.72 -31.49 27.86
N GLY A 189 16.06 -30.40 27.45
CA GLY A 189 15.17 -30.44 26.29
C GLY A 189 16.00 -30.65 25.02
N PRO A 190 15.35 -30.96 23.87
CA PRO A 190 16.05 -30.97 22.59
C PRO A 190 16.79 -29.63 22.41
N ALA A 191 18.02 -29.67 21.91
CA ALA A 191 18.95 -28.52 21.92
C ALA A 191 18.37 -27.19 21.36
N GLY A 192 17.35 -27.25 20.50
CA GLY A 192 16.65 -26.06 20.00
C GLY A 192 15.70 -25.41 21.02
N GLU A 193 15.14 -26.17 21.96
CA GLU A 193 14.24 -25.65 23.00
C GLU A 193 15.00 -24.84 24.05
N ASP A 194 16.17 -25.32 24.46
CA ASP A 194 17.05 -24.60 25.37
C ASP A 194 17.60 -23.31 24.74
N GLU A 195 17.88 -23.32 23.43
CA GLU A 195 18.31 -22.13 22.68
C GLU A 195 17.19 -21.08 22.58
N ILE A 196 15.95 -21.50 22.34
CA ILE A 196 14.78 -20.61 22.32
C ILE A 196 14.48 -20.08 23.72
N LYS A 197 14.53 -20.94 24.75
CA LYS A 197 14.38 -20.56 26.16
C LYS A 197 15.50 -19.60 26.59
N ALA A 198 16.72 -19.73 26.05
CA ALA A 198 17.81 -18.78 26.27
C ALA A 198 17.56 -17.43 25.60
N LEU A 199 17.02 -17.41 24.37
CA LEU A 199 16.61 -16.19 23.67
C LEU A 199 15.49 -15.46 24.43
N MET A 200 14.55 -16.21 25.02
CA MET A 200 13.48 -15.66 25.87
C MET A 200 14.00 -15.09 27.19
N ARG A 201 15.15 -15.54 27.68
CA ARG A 201 15.76 -15.11 28.95
C ARG A 201 16.61 -13.84 28.85
N ASP A 202 17.05 -13.43 27.66
CA ASP A 202 17.93 -12.28 27.55
C ASP A 202 17.13 -10.96 27.51
N PRO A 203 17.16 -10.16 28.60
CA PRO A 203 16.36 -8.95 28.73
C PRO A 203 16.82 -7.83 27.78
N LYS A 204 17.99 -7.94 27.15
CA LYS A 204 18.47 -6.97 26.17
C LYS A 204 17.63 -7.02 24.90
N TYR A 205 17.22 -8.20 24.45
CA TYR A 205 16.47 -8.38 23.19
C TYR A 205 14.98 -8.03 23.31
N TRP A 206 14.37 -8.24 24.49
CA TRP A 206 12.95 -7.91 24.71
C TRP A 206 12.70 -6.43 24.98
N ARG A 207 13.72 -5.71 25.49
CA ARG A 207 13.58 -4.28 25.81
C ARG A 207 13.39 -3.41 24.55
N GLU A 208 13.93 -3.84 23.42
CA GLU A 208 13.87 -3.12 22.14
C GLU A 208 12.73 -3.60 21.23
N ARG A 209 11.99 -4.66 21.62
CA ARG A 209 10.88 -5.25 20.85
C ARG A 209 11.23 -5.52 19.39
N ASP A 210 12.42 -6.07 19.14
CA ASP A 210 12.88 -6.35 17.77
C ASP A 210 11.93 -7.36 17.08
N PRO A 211 11.20 -6.97 16.02
CA PRO A 211 10.23 -7.83 15.33
C PRO A 211 10.88 -9.08 14.74
N THR A 212 12.17 -9.00 14.39
CA THR A 212 12.90 -10.11 13.79
C THR A 212 13.22 -11.21 14.80
N VAL A 213 13.42 -10.85 16.07
CA VAL A 213 13.67 -11.78 17.17
C VAL A 213 12.39 -12.48 17.59
N MET A 214 11.27 -11.75 17.68
CA MET A 214 9.95 -12.34 17.96
C MET A 214 9.57 -13.39 16.92
N ARG A 215 9.80 -13.08 15.63
CA ARG A 215 9.57 -14.04 14.53
C ARG A 215 10.47 -15.27 14.65
N LYS A 216 11.75 -15.12 15.00
CA LYS A 216 12.66 -16.25 15.22
C LYS A 216 12.22 -17.16 16.37
N VAL A 217 11.70 -16.58 17.46
CA VAL A 217 11.17 -17.37 18.60
C VAL A 217 9.90 -18.11 18.17
N ALA A 218 8.96 -17.44 17.49
CA ALA A 218 7.76 -18.08 16.96
C ALA A 218 8.07 -19.21 15.96
N ASP A 219 8.98 -18.96 15.01
CA ASP A 219 9.46 -19.96 14.04
C ASP A 219 10.20 -21.12 14.72
N GLY A 220 10.94 -20.83 15.80
CA GLY A 220 11.61 -21.83 16.62
C GLY A 220 10.62 -22.77 17.31
N PHE A 221 9.57 -22.23 17.93
CA PHE A 221 8.51 -23.04 18.53
C PHE A 221 7.73 -23.84 17.48
N LYS A 222 7.46 -23.25 16.30
CA LYS A 222 6.88 -23.97 15.15
C LYS A 222 7.71 -25.18 14.72
N ARG A 223 9.03 -25.08 14.76
CA ARG A 223 9.96 -26.19 14.43
C ARG A 223 10.05 -27.26 15.51
N LEU A 224 9.89 -26.90 16.77
CA LEU A 224 9.92 -27.85 17.89
C LEU A 224 8.60 -28.60 18.08
N TYR A 225 7.50 -27.96 17.72
CA TYR A 225 6.16 -28.54 17.79
C TYR A 225 5.47 -28.56 16.43
N PRO A 226 6.05 -29.18 15.38
CA PRO A 226 5.41 -29.25 14.08
C PRO A 226 4.08 -30.01 14.22
N GLY A 227 3.01 -29.45 13.65
CA GLY A 227 1.73 -30.11 13.58
C GLY A 227 1.86 -31.42 12.82
N GLN A 228 1.93 -32.55 13.52
CA GLN A 228 1.62 -33.83 12.92
C GLN A 228 0.10 -33.88 12.73
N ALA A 229 -0.27 -34.05 11.46
CA ALA A 229 -1.62 -34.30 10.97
C ALA A 229 -2.31 -35.46 11.71
#